data_AF-G7ZZX0-F1
#
_entry.id   AF-G7ZZX0-F1
#
_cell.length_a   1.000
_cell.length_b   1.000
_cell.length_c   1.000
_cell.angle_alpha   90.00
_cell.angle_beta   90.00
_cell.angle_gamma   90.00
#
_symmetry.space_group_name_H-M   'P 1'
#
loop_
_entity.id
_entity.type
_entity.pdbx_description
1 polymer ?
#
loop_
_entity_poly.entity_id
_entity_poly.type
_entity_poly.pdbx_seq_one_letter_code
_entity_poly.pdbx_strand_id
1 'polypeptide(L)'
;MSETALKDLNNIPATERKSEGSGKACLTKPPVDNANGNTEESQKKKNCSSLVSPHVNGNQAVPADSVVEVGTVEVEYIDSENLNDLEDVDACVKTLLAGLDSKDWVLVCDTLNNVRRLSIFHKEAMLDILGDVITRIAKALKSPRSAVIKTAIMTSADIFGAYNDLIIDSLDPLLLQLLLKSSQDKRFVCEAAEKALISMTTCISPISLLPKLQPYLKHKHPRVRAKASMCFSRSVPQLGAEGINTYGIDKLIQVAASQLSDQLPESREAARTLLLELQNVYEKFPNLVPAATVSEDPKTETVSEDSKTETVSEDAKTVTVSEDPETVTVSEDPETETVSEEPEIATESWESFCQSNLSPLSAQAVLRVTSIAREGLVS
;
A
#
# COMPACT_ATOMS: atom_id res chain seq x y z
N MET A 1 -36.12 -19.97 36.57
CA MET A 1 -37.36 -20.31 37.31
C MET A 1 -38.11 -19.00 37.49
N SER A 2 -39.08 -18.68 36.61
CA SER A 2 -40.48 -19.17 36.66
C SER A 2 -41.30 -18.34 37.67
N GLU A 3 -42.51 -17.84 37.38
CA GLU A 3 -43.44 -18.22 36.30
C GLU A 3 -44.43 -17.11 35.89
N THR A 4 -45.33 -17.43 34.94
CA THR A 4 -46.47 -16.65 34.41
C THR A 4 -47.33 -15.96 35.49
N ALA A 5 -47.78 -14.69 35.36
CA ALA A 5 -48.62 -14.06 34.33
C ALA A 5 -50.13 -14.42 34.40
N LEU A 6 -50.99 -13.40 34.61
CA LEU A 6 -52.46 -13.46 34.47
C LEU A 6 -53.01 -12.14 33.88
N LYS A 7 -54.16 -12.26 33.20
CA LYS A 7 -55.02 -11.15 32.71
C LYS A 7 -56.23 -11.02 33.65
N ASP A 8 -57.32 -10.26 33.46
CA ASP A 8 -57.95 -9.39 32.42
C ASP A 8 -58.71 -8.28 33.21
N LEU A 9 -59.35 -7.19 32.72
CA LEU A 9 -60.45 -7.04 31.73
C LEU A 9 -60.82 -5.53 31.54
N ASN A 10 -61.78 -5.17 30.68
CA ASN A 10 -62.08 -3.80 30.19
C ASN A 10 -63.06 -2.94 31.05
N ASN A 11 -62.97 -1.59 30.99
CA ASN A 11 -63.99 -0.69 30.37
C ASN A 11 -63.84 0.85 30.60
N ILE A 12 -63.86 1.64 29.51
CA ILE A 12 -64.86 2.70 29.12
C ILE A 12 -65.54 3.56 30.24
N PRO A 13 -65.80 4.91 30.10
CA PRO A 13 -65.39 5.95 29.14
C PRO A 13 -64.85 7.27 29.80
N ALA A 14 -64.77 8.37 29.03
CA ALA A 14 -64.41 9.73 29.49
C ALA A 14 -65.62 10.62 29.88
N THR A 15 -65.37 11.73 30.61
CA THR A 15 -66.20 12.96 30.63
C THR A 15 -65.34 14.18 31.00
N GLU A 16 -65.70 15.36 30.50
CA GLU A 16 -64.94 16.63 30.59
C GLU A 16 -65.24 17.46 31.86
N ARG A 17 -64.48 18.55 32.09
CA ARG A 17 -65.02 19.95 32.06
C ARG A 17 -63.99 21.06 32.33
N LYS A 18 -63.98 22.05 31.43
CA LYS A 18 -63.80 23.52 31.63
C LYS A 18 -62.50 24.08 32.23
N SER A 19 -62.08 25.33 31.96
CA SER A 19 -62.26 26.31 30.84
C SER A 19 -61.38 27.55 31.17
N GLU A 20 -61.32 28.73 30.51
CA GLU A 20 -61.89 29.46 29.34
C GLU A 20 -60.81 30.54 28.99
N GLY A 21 -60.74 31.34 27.91
CA GLY A 21 -61.52 31.55 26.68
C GLY A 21 -61.18 32.92 26.04
N SER A 22 -61.37 33.13 24.72
CA SER A 22 -61.22 34.40 23.95
C SER A 22 -59.79 34.90 23.59
N GLY A 23 -59.50 35.48 22.40
CA GLY A 23 -60.27 35.56 21.13
C GLY A 23 -59.82 36.64 20.11
N LYS A 24 -59.91 36.33 18.78
CA LYS A 24 -59.82 37.21 17.55
C LYS A 24 -58.46 37.91 17.28
N ALA A 25 -57.77 37.92 16.11
CA ALA A 25 -58.01 37.68 14.65
C ALA A 25 -58.63 38.89 13.87
N CYS A 26 -58.23 39.26 12.62
CA CYS A 26 -57.33 38.67 11.60
C CYS A 26 -56.89 39.70 10.49
N LEU A 27 -56.22 39.25 9.39
CA LEU A 27 -55.80 39.94 8.13
C LEU A 27 -54.48 40.76 8.18
N THR A 28 -53.64 40.90 7.14
CA THR A 28 -53.83 40.94 5.65
C THR A 28 -52.81 40.10 4.78
N LYS A 29 -52.93 40.16 3.44
CA LYS A 29 -52.19 39.47 2.33
C LYS A 29 -52.25 40.34 1.04
N PRO A 30 -51.59 40.05 -0.13
CA PRO A 30 -50.53 39.08 -0.47
C PRO A 30 -49.15 39.83 -0.53
N PRO A 31 -48.29 39.95 -1.58
CA PRO A 31 -48.23 39.44 -2.99
C PRO A 31 -47.64 37.99 -3.11
N VAL A 32 -47.34 37.30 -4.23
CA VAL A 32 -47.08 37.53 -5.70
C VAL A 32 -45.62 37.89 -6.08
N ASP A 33 -44.80 37.08 -6.77
CA ASP A 33 -44.87 35.69 -7.34
C ASP A 33 -43.42 35.36 -7.83
N ASN A 34 -42.93 34.18 -8.27
CA ASN A 34 -43.22 32.72 -8.22
C ASN A 34 -41.90 32.03 -8.75
N ALA A 35 -41.63 30.72 -8.89
CA ALA A 35 -42.29 29.42 -8.63
C ALA A 35 -41.16 28.36 -8.37
N ASN A 36 -41.34 27.33 -7.53
CA ASN A 36 -41.91 25.99 -7.79
C ASN A 36 -41.06 25.04 -8.67
N GLY A 37 -40.72 23.80 -8.27
CA GLY A 37 -40.90 23.14 -6.95
C GLY A 37 -40.84 21.60 -6.99
N ASN A 38 -40.48 20.98 -5.85
CA ASN A 38 -40.63 19.55 -5.45
C ASN A 38 -39.91 18.44 -6.29
N THR A 39 -39.49 17.26 -5.79
CA THR A 39 -40.03 16.29 -4.78
C THR A 39 -41.18 15.47 -5.39
N GLU A 40 -41.27 14.12 -5.36
CA GLU A 40 -40.75 13.12 -4.41
C GLU A 40 -40.61 11.68 -5.03
N GLU A 41 -40.27 10.73 -4.15
CA GLU A 41 -40.68 9.31 -4.14
C GLU A 41 -39.82 8.23 -4.85
N SER A 42 -39.85 7.02 -4.26
CA SER A 42 -39.08 5.83 -4.62
C SER A 42 -39.91 4.81 -5.38
N GLN A 43 -39.31 4.08 -6.33
CA GLN A 43 -39.83 2.76 -6.73
C GLN A 43 -38.77 1.65 -6.75
N LYS A 44 -39.26 0.45 -6.42
CA LYS A 44 -38.51 -0.74 -6.02
C LYS A 44 -38.88 -1.89 -6.94
N LYS A 45 -37.96 -2.36 -7.78
CA LYS A 45 -38.18 -3.60 -8.56
C LYS A 45 -36.93 -4.47 -8.61
N LYS A 46 -37.13 -5.74 -8.22
CA LYS A 46 -36.23 -6.86 -8.52
C LYS A 46 -36.46 -7.29 -9.98
N ASN A 47 -35.45 -7.84 -10.63
CA ASN A 47 -35.37 -9.30 -10.80
C ASN A 47 -34.04 -9.75 -11.41
N CYS A 48 -33.63 -10.96 -11.02
CA CYS A 48 -32.66 -11.77 -11.76
C CYS A 48 -33.41 -12.58 -12.83
N SER A 49 -32.73 -13.01 -13.89
CA SER A 49 -33.32 -13.85 -14.95
C SER A 49 -32.27 -14.76 -15.58
N SER A 50 -32.11 -15.96 -15.02
CA SER A 50 -31.67 -17.11 -15.81
C SER A 50 -32.89 -17.79 -16.43
N LEU A 51 -32.82 -18.17 -17.70
CA LEU A 51 -33.84 -19.01 -18.34
C LEU A 51 -33.21 -20.02 -19.29
N VAL A 52 -33.73 -21.25 -19.22
CA VAL A 52 -33.51 -22.34 -20.17
C VAL A 52 -34.72 -22.40 -21.11
N SER A 53 -34.49 -22.80 -22.36
CA SER A 53 -35.48 -22.95 -23.43
C SER A 53 -36.63 -23.94 -23.09
N PRO A 54 -37.78 -23.93 -23.81
CA PRO A 54 -37.85 -24.70 -25.05
C PRO A 54 -38.84 -24.25 -26.17
N HIS A 55 -38.52 -24.68 -27.41
CA HIS A 55 -39.38 -25.07 -28.55
C HIS A 55 -40.51 -24.19 -29.17
N VAL A 56 -40.25 -23.73 -30.41
CA VAL A 56 -41.00 -24.00 -31.67
C VAL A 56 -42.54 -23.91 -31.69
N ASN A 57 -43.09 -22.95 -32.46
CA ASN A 57 -43.52 -23.16 -33.85
C ASN A 57 -43.67 -21.82 -34.61
N GLY A 58 -43.54 -21.82 -35.95
CA GLY A 58 -43.30 -20.59 -36.72
C GLY A 58 -44.48 -20.06 -37.57
N ASN A 59 -44.22 -18.94 -38.25
CA ASN A 59 -44.61 -18.69 -39.64
C ASN A 59 -43.81 -17.51 -40.22
N GLN A 60 -43.71 -17.43 -41.55
CA GLN A 60 -42.86 -16.44 -42.24
C GLN A 60 -43.52 -15.06 -42.41
N ALA A 61 -42.77 -14.01 -42.15
CA ALA A 61 -42.84 -12.73 -42.86
C ALA A 61 -41.47 -12.03 -42.85
N VAL A 62 -41.10 -11.43 -43.96
CA VAL A 62 -39.92 -10.57 -44.19
C VAL A 62 -40.40 -9.36 -45.02
N PRO A 63 -39.70 -8.21 -45.05
CA PRO A 63 -38.32 -7.99 -44.61
C PRO A 63 -38.11 -6.74 -43.71
N ALA A 64 -36.83 -6.42 -43.51
CA ALA A 64 -36.30 -5.08 -43.18
C ALA A 64 -36.75 -4.44 -41.86
N ASP A 65 -35.94 -4.66 -40.83
CA ASP A 65 -35.12 -3.53 -40.39
C ASP A 65 -33.70 -4.02 -40.05
N SER A 66 -32.66 -3.38 -40.60
CA SER A 66 -31.27 -3.73 -40.31
C SER A 66 -30.82 -3.02 -39.04
N VAL A 67 -31.32 -3.49 -37.89
CA VAL A 67 -30.76 -3.12 -36.59
C VAL A 67 -29.32 -3.62 -36.59
N VAL A 68 -28.37 -2.70 -36.81
CA VAL A 68 -26.97 -2.95 -36.50
C VAL A 68 -26.91 -3.12 -34.99
N GLU A 69 -26.87 -4.37 -34.55
CA GLU A 69 -26.58 -4.71 -33.18
C GLU A 69 -25.20 -4.16 -32.86
N VAL A 70 -25.16 -3.02 -32.15
CA VAL A 70 -23.92 -2.40 -31.70
C VAL A 70 -23.37 -3.28 -30.59
N GLY A 71 -22.68 -4.35 -31.01
CA GLY A 71 -22.09 -5.34 -30.14
C GLY A 71 -21.26 -4.62 -29.07
N THR A 72 -21.61 -4.84 -27.82
CA THR A 72 -20.82 -4.32 -26.71
C THR A 72 -19.49 -5.06 -26.77
N VAL A 73 -18.43 -4.34 -27.16
CA VAL A 73 -17.08 -4.90 -27.23
C VAL A 73 -16.63 -5.22 -25.81
N GLU A 74 -16.85 -6.46 -25.40
CA GLU A 74 -16.36 -6.96 -24.13
C GLU A 74 -14.85 -7.17 -24.21
N VAL A 75 -14.12 -6.56 -23.28
CA VAL A 75 -12.68 -6.75 -23.14
C VAL A 75 -12.44 -7.94 -22.22
N GLU A 76 -11.88 -9.01 -22.78
CA GLU A 76 -11.41 -10.15 -22.00
C GLU A 76 -10.21 -9.74 -21.12
N TYR A 77 -10.17 -10.26 -19.89
CA TYR A 77 -9.11 -9.97 -18.92
C TYR A 77 -8.31 -11.24 -18.64
N ILE A 78 -7.35 -11.52 -19.50
CA ILE A 78 -6.43 -12.66 -19.38
C ILE A 78 -5.42 -12.36 -18.26
N ASP A 79 -5.37 -13.22 -17.23
CA ASP A 79 -4.34 -13.13 -16.17
C ASP A 79 -2.94 -13.43 -16.75
N SER A 80 -1.89 -12.87 -16.14
CA SER A 80 -0.59 -12.68 -16.79
C SER A 80 0.13 -13.99 -17.13
N GLU A 81 -0.03 -15.01 -16.30
CA GLU A 81 0.45 -16.38 -16.51
C GLU A 81 -0.22 -17.11 -17.68
N ASN A 82 -1.31 -16.56 -18.24
CA ASN A 82 -2.05 -17.10 -19.38
C ASN A 82 -1.87 -16.27 -20.68
N LEU A 83 -0.97 -15.27 -20.68
CA LEU A 83 -0.67 -14.51 -21.89
C LEU A 83 0.22 -15.30 -22.86
N ASN A 84 -0.03 -15.14 -24.15
CA ASN A 84 0.78 -15.72 -25.23
C ASN A 84 1.80 -14.71 -25.76
N ASP A 85 2.92 -15.19 -26.29
CA ASP A 85 3.98 -14.34 -26.84
C ASP A 85 3.56 -13.62 -28.15
N LEU A 86 4.33 -12.62 -28.56
CA LEU A 86 4.14 -11.79 -29.77
C LEU A 86 4.85 -12.38 -31.00
N GLU A 87 4.16 -12.37 -32.15
CA GLU A 87 4.70 -12.85 -33.43
C GLU A 87 5.71 -11.87 -34.06
N ASP A 88 5.48 -10.57 -33.91
CA ASP A 88 6.36 -9.49 -34.40
C ASP A 88 6.56 -8.43 -33.30
N VAL A 89 7.60 -8.62 -32.50
CA VAL A 89 8.05 -7.70 -31.44
C VAL A 89 8.45 -6.36 -32.03
N ASP A 90 9.08 -6.38 -33.20
CA ASP A 90 9.73 -5.23 -33.84
C ASP A 90 8.70 -4.23 -34.38
N ALA A 91 7.62 -4.71 -35.01
CA ALA A 91 6.48 -3.88 -35.41
C ALA A 91 5.62 -3.45 -34.22
N CYS A 92 5.51 -4.30 -33.19
CA CYS A 92 4.80 -3.98 -31.95
C CYS A 92 5.43 -2.77 -31.24
N VAL A 93 6.74 -2.82 -30.94
CA VAL A 93 7.46 -1.71 -30.28
C VAL A 93 7.37 -0.41 -31.09
N LYS A 94 7.53 -0.47 -32.41
CA LYS A 94 7.44 0.71 -33.31
C LYS A 94 6.06 1.38 -33.31
N THR A 95 4.98 0.66 -32.98
CA THR A 95 3.61 1.18 -32.97
C THR A 95 3.06 1.44 -31.56
N LEU A 96 3.73 0.93 -30.52
CA LEU A 96 3.27 0.88 -29.13
C LEU A 96 2.83 2.24 -28.58
N LEU A 97 3.67 3.27 -28.67
CA LEU A 97 3.35 4.59 -28.12
C LEU A 97 2.16 5.24 -28.84
N ALA A 98 2.02 5.06 -30.15
CA ALA A 98 0.91 5.58 -30.93
C ALA A 98 -0.43 4.86 -30.60
N GLY A 99 -0.38 3.55 -30.35
CA GLY A 99 -1.54 2.78 -29.89
C GLY A 99 -2.02 3.21 -28.50
N LEU A 100 -1.08 3.43 -27.56
CA LEU A 100 -1.40 3.92 -26.20
C LEU A 100 -1.91 5.37 -26.20
N ASP A 101 -1.50 6.20 -27.15
CA ASP A 101 -2.00 7.58 -27.30
C ASP A 101 -3.31 7.70 -28.10
N SER A 102 -3.84 6.58 -28.63
CA SER A 102 -5.07 6.53 -29.43
C SER A 102 -6.32 7.10 -28.73
N LYS A 103 -7.27 7.55 -29.56
CA LYS A 103 -8.63 7.95 -29.14
C LYS A 103 -9.60 6.77 -29.12
N ASP A 104 -9.32 5.72 -29.89
CA ASP A 104 -10.05 4.47 -29.77
C ASP A 104 -9.57 3.74 -28.51
N TRP A 105 -10.52 3.38 -27.66
CA TRP A 105 -10.28 2.78 -26.38
C TRP A 105 -10.11 1.27 -26.45
N VAL A 106 -10.59 0.62 -27.53
CA VAL A 106 -10.36 -0.80 -27.79
C VAL A 106 -8.89 -0.98 -28.15
N LEU A 107 -8.39 -0.23 -29.15
CA LEU A 107 -6.96 -0.20 -29.48
C LEU A 107 -6.07 0.15 -28.28
N VAL A 108 -6.48 1.03 -27.36
CA VAL A 108 -5.72 1.28 -26.12
C VAL A 108 -5.69 0.05 -25.21
N CYS A 109 -6.79 -0.69 -25.05
CA CYS A 109 -6.79 -1.96 -24.30
C CYS A 109 -5.88 -3.02 -24.95
N ASP A 110 -5.94 -3.15 -26.28
CA ASP A 110 -5.13 -4.12 -27.02
C ASP A 110 -3.64 -3.76 -26.94
N THR A 111 -3.31 -2.48 -27.08
CA THR A 111 -1.94 -2.00 -26.94
C THR A 111 -1.42 -2.16 -25.50
N LEU A 112 -2.27 -1.94 -24.48
CA LEU A 112 -1.92 -2.22 -23.08
C LEU A 112 -1.67 -3.71 -22.82
N ASN A 113 -2.43 -4.61 -23.46
CA ASN A 113 -2.15 -6.05 -23.42
C ASN A 113 -0.86 -6.42 -24.17
N ASN A 114 -0.50 -5.70 -25.24
CA ASN A 114 0.81 -5.86 -25.88
C ASN A 114 1.96 -5.36 -24.99
N VAL A 115 1.80 -4.26 -24.22
CA VAL A 115 2.78 -3.88 -23.18
C VAL A 115 2.96 -5.00 -22.15
N ARG A 116 1.89 -5.70 -21.74
CA ARG A 116 1.98 -6.85 -20.83
C ARG A 116 2.81 -8.00 -21.42
N ARG A 117 2.51 -8.38 -22.67
CA ARG A 117 3.26 -9.42 -23.42
C ARG A 117 4.73 -9.05 -23.56
N LEU A 118 5.03 -7.80 -23.96
CA LEU A 118 6.41 -7.29 -24.03
C LEU A 118 7.10 -7.32 -22.66
N SER A 119 6.41 -6.95 -21.58
CA SER A 119 6.99 -6.98 -20.21
C SER A 119 7.36 -8.40 -19.76
N ILE A 120 6.57 -9.40 -20.15
CA ILE A 120 6.76 -10.80 -19.72
C ILE A 120 7.79 -11.52 -20.60
N PHE A 121 7.73 -11.36 -21.92
CA PHE A 121 8.51 -12.16 -22.87
C PHE A 121 9.71 -11.41 -23.48
N HIS A 122 9.62 -10.09 -23.65
CA HIS A 122 10.59 -9.28 -24.43
C HIS A 122 11.03 -8.01 -23.70
N LYS A 123 11.21 -8.08 -22.37
CA LYS A 123 11.31 -6.90 -21.51
C LYS A 123 12.40 -5.90 -21.93
N GLU A 124 13.52 -6.39 -22.44
CA GLU A 124 14.65 -5.59 -22.93
C GLU A 124 14.22 -4.65 -24.07
N ALA A 125 13.29 -5.08 -24.93
CA ALA A 125 12.85 -4.34 -26.13
C ALA A 125 11.98 -3.11 -25.83
N MET A 126 11.63 -2.85 -24.56
CA MET A 126 10.96 -1.61 -24.13
C MET A 126 11.83 -0.69 -23.27
N LEU A 127 13.07 -1.06 -22.91
CA LEU A 127 13.87 -0.27 -21.95
C LEU A 127 14.07 1.18 -22.38
N ASP A 128 14.46 1.42 -23.64
CA ASP A 128 14.67 2.76 -24.21
C ASP A 128 13.42 3.65 -24.21
N ILE A 129 12.22 3.05 -24.11
CA ILE A 129 10.92 3.74 -24.12
C ILE A 129 10.12 3.56 -22.82
N LEU A 130 10.72 2.98 -21.77
CA LEU A 130 9.98 2.51 -20.58
C LEU A 130 9.29 3.66 -19.83
N GLY A 131 9.99 4.78 -19.61
CA GLY A 131 9.40 5.98 -18.99
C GLY A 131 8.29 6.63 -19.84
N ASP A 132 8.41 6.54 -21.17
CA ASP A 132 7.37 6.97 -22.12
C ASP A 132 6.12 6.06 -22.01
N VAL A 133 6.31 4.74 -21.99
CA VAL A 133 5.23 3.75 -21.80
C VAL A 133 4.53 3.94 -20.45
N ILE A 134 5.30 4.11 -19.36
CA ILE A 134 4.77 4.36 -18.01
C ILE A 134 3.95 5.64 -17.94
N THR A 135 4.40 6.72 -18.61
CA THR A 135 3.63 7.97 -18.73
C THR A 135 2.28 7.74 -19.43
N ARG A 136 2.23 6.87 -20.44
CA ARG A 136 1.01 6.49 -21.16
C ARG A 136 0.10 5.58 -20.33
N ILE A 137 0.63 4.65 -19.53
CA ILE A 137 -0.15 3.87 -18.56
C ILE A 137 -0.77 4.80 -17.50
N ALA A 138 -0.02 5.77 -16.98
CA ALA A 138 -0.51 6.76 -16.01
C ALA A 138 -1.62 7.69 -16.61
N LYS A 139 -1.64 7.87 -17.93
CA LYS A 139 -2.74 8.49 -18.68
C LYS A 139 -3.95 7.54 -18.79
N ALA A 140 -3.73 6.27 -19.17
CA ALA A 140 -4.79 5.25 -19.29
C ALA A 140 -5.51 4.99 -17.96
N LEU A 141 -4.81 4.97 -16.83
CA LEU A 141 -5.39 4.86 -15.49
C LEU A 141 -6.39 6.01 -15.18
N LYS A 142 -6.29 7.16 -15.84
CA LYS A 142 -7.20 8.32 -15.68
C LYS A 142 -8.44 8.26 -16.60
N SER A 143 -8.55 7.23 -17.46
CA SER A 143 -9.69 7.02 -18.36
C SER A 143 -11.03 6.95 -17.61
N PRO A 144 -12.15 7.42 -18.19
CA PRO A 144 -13.49 7.18 -17.64
C PRO A 144 -13.98 5.73 -17.88
N ARG A 145 -13.37 5.00 -18.83
CA ARG A 145 -13.77 3.63 -19.19
C ARG A 145 -13.08 2.62 -18.30
N SER A 146 -13.86 1.87 -17.52
CA SER A 146 -13.32 0.89 -16.55
C SER A 146 -12.57 -0.28 -17.17
N ALA A 147 -12.81 -0.62 -18.45
CA ALA A 147 -12.00 -1.58 -19.18
C ALA A 147 -10.55 -1.08 -19.30
N VAL A 148 -10.36 0.11 -19.91
CA VAL A 148 -9.04 0.78 -20.00
C VAL A 148 -8.37 0.94 -18.64
N ILE A 149 -9.11 1.31 -17.58
CA ILE A 149 -8.54 1.39 -16.23
C ILE A 149 -8.07 0.01 -15.75
N LYS A 150 -8.90 -1.05 -15.85
CA LYS A 150 -8.52 -2.39 -15.37
C LYS A 150 -7.35 -2.96 -16.17
N THR A 151 -7.34 -2.84 -17.51
CA THR A 151 -6.22 -3.29 -18.32
C THR A 151 -4.94 -2.52 -17.97
N ALA A 152 -5.00 -1.20 -17.79
CA ALA A 152 -3.84 -0.39 -17.37
C ALA A 152 -3.35 -0.72 -15.95
N ILE A 153 -4.24 -1.16 -15.04
CA ILE A 153 -3.85 -1.69 -13.73
C ILE A 153 -3.10 -3.01 -13.87
N MET A 154 -3.60 -3.94 -14.71
CA MET A 154 -2.93 -5.22 -14.97
C MET A 154 -1.56 -4.99 -15.63
N THR A 155 -1.48 -4.09 -16.62
CA THR A 155 -0.21 -3.62 -17.19
C THR A 155 0.71 -3.00 -16.14
N SER A 156 0.20 -2.28 -15.14
CA SER A 156 1.04 -1.74 -14.07
C SER A 156 1.69 -2.86 -13.24
N ALA A 157 0.95 -3.93 -12.92
CA ALA A 157 1.49 -5.09 -12.20
C ALA A 157 2.59 -5.82 -12.98
N ASP A 158 2.37 -6.05 -14.28
CA ASP A 158 3.37 -6.72 -15.13
C ASP A 158 4.64 -5.86 -15.33
N ILE A 159 4.49 -4.53 -15.41
CA ILE A 159 5.63 -3.60 -15.39
C ILE A 159 6.41 -3.71 -14.07
N PHE A 160 5.73 -3.83 -12.92
CA PHE A 160 6.41 -3.98 -11.62
C PHE A 160 7.22 -5.28 -11.56
N GLY A 161 6.65 -6.42 -11.97
CA GLY A 161 7.36 -7.71 -11.97
C GLY A 161 8.51 -7.80 -12.98
N ALA A 162 8.36 -7.19 -14.16
CA ALA A 162 9.38 -7.23 -15.21
C ALA A 162 10.60 -6.34 -14.93
N TYR A 163 10.36 -5.13 -14.42
CA TYR A 163 11.38 -4.07 -14.35
C TYR A 163 11.82 -3.72 -12.92
N ASN A 164 11.03 -4.05 -11.89
CA ASN A 164 11.41 -3.92 -10.47
C ASN A 164 11.91 -2.48 -10.17
N ASP A 165 13.10 -2.31 -9.58
CA ASP A 165 13.65 -0.99 -9.23
C ASP A 165 13.94 -0.07 -10.43
N LEU A 166 14.06 -0.59 -11.66
CA LEU A 166 14.37 0.22 -12.86
C LEU A 166 13.30 1.29 -13.15
N ILE A 167 12.08 1.15 -12.62
CA ILE A 167 11.00 2.11 -12.81
C ILE A 167 10.91 3.18 -11.73
N ILE A 168 11.75 3.15 -10.68
CA ILE A 168 11.54 3.90 -9.43
C ILE A 168 11.38 5.42 -9.64
N ASP A 169 12.15 6.01 -10.55
CA ASP A 169 12.08 7.44 -10.88
C ASP A 169 10.79 7.82 -11.63
N SER A 170 10.16 6.85 -12.29
CA SER A 170 8.91 6.99 -13.04
C SER A 170 7.66 6.46 -12.31
N LEU A 171 7.81 5.97 -11.06
CA LEU A 171 6.74 5.30 -10.31
C LEU A 171 5.61 6.24 -9.85
N ASP A 172 5.93 7.49 -9.47
CA ASP A 172 4.98 8.39 -8.78
C ASP A 172 3.65 8.66 -9.55
N PRO A 173 3.65 8.84 -10.89
CA PRO A 173 2.42 8.94 -11.68
C PRO A 173 1.54 7.69 -11.65
N LEU A 174 2.11 6.49 -11.50
CA LEU A 174 1.36 5.25 -11.33
C LEU A 174 0.86 5.10 -9.89
N LEU A 175 1.75 5.28 -8.91
CA LEU A 175 1.49 5.08 -7.49
C LEU A 175 0.27 5.86 -6.99
N LEU A 176 0.20 7.17 -7.26
CA LEU A 176 -0.97 7.99 -6.90
C LEU A 176 -2.27 7.46 -7.56
N GLN A 177 -2.21 7.00 -8.81
CA GLN A 177 -3.40 6.46 -9.47
C GLN A 177 -3.82 5.12 -8.88
N LEU A 178 -2.91 4.19 -8.62
CA LEU A 178 -3.23 2.88 -8.02
C LEU A 178 -3.78 3.03 -6.59
N LEU A 179 -3.22 3.93 -5.78
CA LEU A 179 -3.77 4.28 -4.45
C LEU A 179 -5.19 4.86 -4.54
N LEU A 180 -5.50 5.63 -5.58
CA LEU A 180 -6.85 6.13 -5.84
C LEU A 180 -7.79 5.03 -6.39
N LYS A 181 -7.32 4.11 -7.23
CA LYS A 181 -8.16 3.04 -7.81
C LYS A 181 -8.48 1.94 -6.80
N SER A 182 -7.55 1.59 -5.90
CA SER A 182 -7.79 0.70 -4.75
C SER A 182 -8.64 1.36 -3.65
N SER A 183 -8.94 2.66 -3.80
CA SER A 183 -9.81 3.43 -2.90
C SER A 183 -11.23 3.65 -3.44
N GLN A 184 -11.64 3.02 -4.56
CA GLN A 184 -12.92 3.28 -5.23
C GLN A 184 -13.98 2.21 -4.95
N ASP A 185 -15.26 2.57 -5.10
CA ASP A 185 -16.39 1.68 -4.75
C ASP A 185 -16.72 0.64 -5.86
N LYS A 186 -16.14 0.78 -7.06
CA LYS A 186 -16.19 -0.22 -8.16
C LYS A 186 -15.29 -1.42 -7.86
N ARG A 187 -15.84 -2.41 -7.13
CA ARG A 187 -15.17 -3.66 -6.70
C ARG A 187 -14.13 -4.22 -7.68
N PHE A 188 -14.52 -4.58 -8.91
CA PHE A 188 -13.62 -5.24 -9.87
C PHE A 188 -12.40 -4.42 -10.33
N VAL A 189 -12.45 -3.09 -10.19
CA VAL A 189 -11.30 -2.19 -10.45
C VAL A 189 -10.50 -1.95 -9.18
N CYS A 190 -11.17 -1.95 -8.02
CA CYS A 190 -10.57 -1.84 -6.69
C CYS A 190 -9.71 -3.07 -6.34
N GLU A 191 -10.24 -4.28 -6.56
CA GLU A 191 -9.53 -5.55 -6.35
C GLU A 191 -8.32 -5.70 -7.27
N ALA A 192 -8.45 -5.33 -8.55
CA ALA A 192 -7.33 -5.28 -9.48
C ALA A 192 -6.24 -4.30 -9.02
N ALA A 193 -6.64 -3.12 -8.52
CA ALA A 193 -5.68 -2.12 -8.04
C ALA A 193 -4.96 -2.56 -6.75
N GLU A 194 -5.65 -3.29 -5.86
CA GLU A 194 -4.99 -3.91 -4.70
C GLU A 194 -4.01 -5.01 -5.14
N LYS A 195 -4.36 -5.87 -6.10
CA LYS A 195 -3.42 -6.86 -6.68
C LYS A 195 -2.17 -6.17 -7.24
N ALA A 196 -2.33 -5.07 -7.99
CA ALA A 196 -1.20 -4.32 -8.54
C ALA A 196 -0.35 -3.64 -7.44
N LEU A 197 -0.96 -3.13 -6.37
CA LEU A 197 -0.21 -2.60 -5.21
C LEU A 197 0.49 -3.71 -4.42
N ILE A 198 -0.06 -4.93 -4.35
CA ILE A 198 0.62 -6.11 -3.79
C ILE A 198 1.87 -6.43 -4.62
N SER A 199 1.72 -6.59 -5.94
CA SER A 199 2.82 -6.83 -6.88
C SER A 199 3.92 -5.76 -6.77
N MET A 200 3.55 -4.46 -6.74
CA MET A 200 4.48 -3.36 -6.51
C MET A 200 5.32 -3.57 -5.24
N THR A 201 4.66 -3.92 -4.13
CA THR A 201 5.31 -4.13 -2.84
C THR A 201 6.10 -5.44 -2.72
N THR A 202 6.03 -6.35 -3.69
CA THR A 202 6.81 -7.61 -3.71
C THR A 202 7.92 -7.63 -4.77
N CYS A 203 7.91 -6.68 -5.70
CA CYS A 203 8.85 -6.62 -6.83
C CYS A 203 9.81 -5.43 -6.74
N ILE A 204 9.38 -4.30 -6.16
CA ILE A 204 10.25 -3.13 -5.94
C ILE A 204 10.89 -3.24 -4.55
N SER A 205 12.20 -3.01 -4.47
CA SER A 205 12.98 -3.03 -3.24
C SER A 205 12.39 -2.09 -2.19
N PRO A 206 12.14 -2.55 -0.95
CA PRO A 206 11.58 -1.70 0.10
C PRO A 206 12.41 -0.45 0.39
N ILE A 207 13.75 -0.51 0.27
CA ILE A 207 14.63 0.64 0.50
C ILE A 207 14.32 1.79 -0.49
N SER A 208 13.98 1.43 -1.72
CA SER A 208 13.62 2.33 -2.82
C SER A 208 12.16 2.77 -2.72
N LEU A 209 11.26 1.86 -2.33
CA LEU A 209 9.80 2.07 -2.31
C LEU A 209 9.29 2.85 -1.09
N LEU A 210 9.86 2.65 0.10
CA LEU A 210 9.40 3.30 1.33
C LEU A 210 9.46 4.84 1.27
N PRO A 211 10.53 5.49 0.74
CA PRO A 211 10.56 6.93 0.50
C PRO A 211 9.46 7.42 -0.46
N LYS A 212 9.15 6.66 -1.52
CA LYS A 212 8.07 6.99 -2.47
C LYS A 212 6.69 6.89 -1.82
N LEU A 213 6.51 6.01 -0.83
CA LEU A 213 5.26 5.88 -0.08
C LEU A 213 5.04 6.98 0.97
N GLN A 214 6.11 7.54 1.56
CA GLN A 214 6.02 8.51 2.68
C GLN A 214 5.10 9.72 2.44
N PRO A 215 5.11 10.41 1.27
CA PRO A 215 4.19 11.53 1.00
C PRO A 215 2.71 11.15 1.10
N TYR A 216 2.37 9.92 0.72
CA TYR A 216 0.98 9.45 0.67
C TYR A 216 0.41 9.11 2.06
N LEU A 217 1.26 8.77 3.03
CA LEU A 217 0.89 8.58 4.45
C LEU A 217 0.37 9.86 5.13
N LYS A 218 0.67 11.03 4.56
CA LYS A 218 0.19 12.35 5.02
C LYS A 218 -0.80 12.99 4.04
N HIS A 219 -1.31 12.22 3.06
CA HIS A 219 -2.21 12.72 2.03
C HIS A 219 -3.57 13.20 2.60
N LYS A 220 -4.17 14.22 1.99
CA LYS A 220 -5.43 14.84 2.46
C LYS A 220 -6.61 13.85 2.48
N HIS A 221 -6.71 12.98 1.48
CA HIS A 221 -7.81 12.01 1.35
C HIS A 221 -7.57 10.74 2.20
N PRO A 222 -8.42 10.38 3.18
CA PRO A 222 -8.16 9.27 4.10
C PRO A 222 -7.94 7.92 3.43
N ARG A 223 -8.74 7.54 2.41
CA ARG A 223 -8.58 6.23 1.73
C ARG A 223 -7.18 6.05 1.11
N VAL A 224 -6.55 7.14 0.67
CA VAL A 224 -5.18 7.12 0.13
C VAL A 224 -4.14 6.90 1.24
N ARG A 225 -4.31 7.51 2.42
CA ARG A 225 -3.42 7.26 3.57
C ARG A 225 -3.50 5.80 4.00
N ALA A 226 -4.71 5.25 4.11
CA ALA A 226 -4.91 3.84 4.44
C ALA A 226 -4.22 2.89 3.45
N LYS A 227 -4.38 3.11 2.14
CA LYS A 227 -3.71 2.28 1.12
C LYS A 227 -2.19 2.46 1.10
N ALA A 228 -1.68 3.68 1.33
CA ALA A 228 -0.25 3.90 1.48
C ALA A 228 0.30 3.23 2.75
N SER A 229 -0.44 3.26 3.85
CA SER A 229 -0.09 2.62 5.13
C SER A 229 -0.06 1.10 5.01
N MET A 230 -1.03 0.49 4.31
CA MET A 230 -1.00 -0.93 3.95
C MET A 230 0.23 -1.28 3.11
N CYS A 231 0.57 -0.48 2.08
CA CYS A 231 1.76 -0.73 1.25
C CYS A 231 3.06 -0.60 2.06
N PHE A 232 3.16 0.42 2.91
CA PHE A 232 4.33 0.67 3.75
C PHE A 232 4.53 -0.49 4.75
N SER A 233 3.47 -0.85 5.49
CA SER A 233 3.48 -1.98 6.43
C SER A 233 3.83 -3.31 5.76
N ARG A 234 3.40 -3.56 4.52
CA ARG A 234 3.75 -4.77 3.76
C ARG A 234 5.19 -4.77 3.23
N SER A 235 5.78 -3.59 3.02
CA SER A 235 7.13 -3.45 2.47
C SER A 235 8.22 -3.60 3.54
N VAL A 236 7.98 -3.10 4.76
CA VAL A 236 9.00 -3.11 5.84
C VAL A 236 9.54 -4.51 6.21
N PRO A 237 8.72 -5.58 6.37
CA PRO A 237 9.24 -6.91 6.70
C PRO A 237 10.23 -7.47 5.66
N GLN A 238 10.12 -7.04 4.40
CA GLN A 238 10.97 -7.49 3.30
C GLN A 238 12.37 -6.84 3.30
N LEU A 239 12.61 -5.87 4.19
CA LEU A 239 13.98 -5.38 4.49
C LEU A 239 14.79 -6.41 5.33
N GLY A 240 14.13 -7.34 6.03
CA GLY A 240 14.76 -8.14 7.08
C GLY A 240 15.24 -7.30 8.27
N ALA A 241 15.79 -7.96 9.30
CA ALA A 241 16.26 -7.28 10.52
C ALA A 241 17.38 -6.26 10.24
N GLU A 242 18.35 -6.64 9.41
CA GLU A 242 19.46 -5.78 9.00
C GLU A 242 18.97 -4.55 8.22
N GLY A 243 18.10 -4.73 7.22
CA GLY A 243 17.56 -3.61 6.45
C GLY A 243 16.62 -2.70 7.24
N ILE A 244 15.83 -3.24 8.18
CA ILE A 244 15.02 -2.46 9.14
C ILE A 244 15.93 -1.55 9.97
N ASN A 245 17.05 -2.10 10.43
CA ASN A 245 18.05 -1.37 11.19
C ASN A 245 18.75 -0.30 10.34
N THR A 246 19.24 -0.64 9.15
CA THR A 246 19.90 0.27 8.20
C THR A 246 18.98 1.41 7.73
N TYR A 247 17.69 1.14 7.53
CA TYR A 247 16.70 2.18 7.23
C TYR A 247 16.48 3.11 8.43
N GLY A 248 16.53 2.57 9.65
CA GLY A 248 16.28 3.27 10.91
C GLY A 248 14.93 2.87 11.51
N ILE A 249 14.99 2.03 12.55
CA ILE A 249 13.80 1.60 13.31
C ILE A 249 13.10 2.78 14.02
N ASP A 250 13.84 3.84 14.35
CA ASP A 250 13.36 5.14 14.80
C ASP A 250 12.38 5.79 13.80
N LYS A 251 12.74 5.81 12.51
CA LYS A 251 11.90 6.38 11.43
C LYS A 251 10.67 5.52 11.19
N LEU A 252 10.83 4.20 11.27
CA LEU A 252 9.75 3.24 11.05
C LEU A 252 8.72 3.28 12.19
N ILE A 253 9.15 3.37 13.45
CA ILE A 253 8.25 3.49 14.61
C ILE A 253 7.55 4.86 14.63
N GLN A 254 8.24 5.95 14.28
CA GLN A 254 7.63 7.28 14.10
C GLN A 254 6.55 7.28 13.01
N VAL A 255 6.81 6.63 11.86
CA VAL A 255 5.81 6.47 10.81
C VAL A 255 4.61 5.67 11.32
N ALA A 256 4.83 4.50 11.94
CA ALA A 256 3.75 3.64 12.40
C ALA A 256 2.89 4.33 13.49
N ALA A 257 3.53 4.97 14.48
CA ALA A 257 2.85 5.73 15.53
C ALA A 257 1.99 6.88 14.97
N SER A 258 2.40 7.51 13.86
CA SER A 258 1.61 8.55 13.18
C SER A 258 0.31 8.05 12.54
N GLN A 259 0.23 6.75 12.21
CA GLN A 259 -0.92 6.14 11.53
C GLN A 259 -1.90 5.47 12.52
N LEU A 260 -1.50 5.19 13.76
CA LEU A 260 -2.39 4.68 14.82
C LEU A 260 -3.61 5.59 15.11
N SER A 261 -3.48 6.89 14.85
CA SER A 261 -4.53 7.90 15.04
C SER A 261 -5.27 8.27 13.75
N ASP A 262 -5.04 7.58 12.63
CA ASP A 262 -5.76 7.85 11.39
C ASP A 262 -7.27 7.55 11.52
N GLN A 263 -8.07 8.20 10.68
CA GLN A 263 -9.53 8.08 10.63
C GLN A 263 -10.00 6.68 10.16
N LEU A 264 -9.27 6.00 9.29
CA LEU A 264 -9.68 4.72 8.72
C LEU A 264 -9.09 3.51 9.49
N PRO A 265 -9.90 2.47 9.79
CA PRO A 265 -9.44 1.29 10.51
C PRO A 265 -8.32 0.55 9.78
N GLU A 266 -8.33 0.51 8.45
CA GLU A 266 -7.33 -0.17 7.63
C GLU A 266 -5.93 0.46 7.80
N SER A 267 -5.86 1.78 7.95
CA SER A 267 -4.60 2.49 8.22
C SER A 267 -4.10 2.22 9.64
N ARG A 268 -5.02 2.21 10.62
CA ARG A 268 -4.69 1.91 12.02
C ARG A 268 -4.24 0.46 12.20
N GLU A 269 -4.78 -0.48 11.42
CA GLU A 269 -4.43 -1.90 11.53
C GLU A 269 -3.08 -2.20 10.87
N ALA A 270 -2.82 -1.66 9.67
CA ALA A 270 -1.49 -1.71 9.06
C ALA A 270 -0.41 -1.11 10.00
N ALA A 271 -0.75 -0.05 10.75
CA ALA A 271 0.12 0.50 11.77
C ALA A 271 0.36 -0.47 12.96
N ARG A 272 -0.64 -1.23 13.41
CA ARG A 272 -0.46 -2.25 14.46
C ARG A 272 0.44 -3.38 13.98
N THR A 273 0.17 -3.96 12.81
CA THR A 273 0.99 -5.02 12.22
C THR A 273 2.46 -4.59 12.12
N LEU A 274 2.70 -3.37 11.65
CA LEU A 274 4.05 -2.80 11.57
C LEU A 274 4.72 -2.64 12.94
N LEU A 275 4.01 -2.15 13.96
CA LEU A 275 4.59 -1.99 15.31
C LEU A 275 4.97 -3.34 15.97
N LEU A 276 4.16 -4.37 15.76
CA LEU A 276 4.45 -5.71 16.26
C LEU A 276 5.68 -6.33 15.56
N GLU A 277 5.86 -6.09 14.26
CA GLU A 277 7.08 -6.52 13.55
C GLU A 277 8.31 -5.75 14.04
N LEU A 278 8.22 -4.43 14.20
CA LEU A 278 9.35 -3.63 14.69
C LEU A 278 9.76 -4.03 16.12
N GLN A 279 8.81 -4.29 17.01
CA GLN A 279 9.09 -4.84 18.34
C GLN A 279 9.74 -6.23 18.24
N ASN A 280 9.19 -7.13 17.42
CA ASN A 280 9.70 -8.48 17.20
C ASN A 280 11.16 -8.48 16.70
N VAL A 281 11.52 -7.54 15.83
CA VAL A 281 12.90 -7.35 15.35
C VAL A 281 13.78 -6.74 16.46
N TYR A 282 13.31 -5.69 17.13
CA TYR A 282 14.05 -5.02 18.20
C TYR A 282 14.41 -5.96 19.35
N GLU A 283 13.45 -6.75 19.85
CA GLU A 283 13.64 -7.70 20.95
C GLU A 283 14.51 -8.92 20.57
N LYS A 284 14.69 -9.22 19.27
CA LYS A 284 15.49 -10.35 18.78
C LYS A 284 16.89 -9.97 18.27
N PHE A 285 17.09 -8.73 17.83
CA PHE A 285 18.34 -8.26 17.24
C PHE A 285 18.87 -6.97 17.89
N PRO A 286 18.99 -6.91 19.24
CA PRO A 286 19.36 -5.68 19.93
C PRO A 286 20.75 -5.16 19.53
N ASN A 287 21.70 -6.07 19.25
CA ASN A 287 23.09 -5.74 18.88
C ASN A 287 23.22 -5.06 17.50
N LEU A 288 22.13 -4.86 16.75
CA LEU A 288 22.14 -4.09 15.51
C LEU A 288 21.79 -2.61 15.74
N VAL A 289 21.00 -2.28 16.76
CA VAL A 289 20.50 -0.92 17.00
C VAL A 289 21.68 0.03 17.18
N PRO A 290 21.79 1.14 16.39
CA PRO A 290 22.93 2.03 16.49
C PRO A 290 23.00 2.66 17.88
N ALA A 291 24.12 2.48 18.58
CA ALA A 291 24.40 3.21 19.81
C ALA A 291 24.26 4.72 19.54
N ALA A 292 23.50 5.41 20.39
CA ALA A 292 23.17 6.81 20.17
C ALA A 292 24.45 7.66 19.99
N THR A 293 24.47 8.51 18.95
CA THR A 293 25.61 9.37 18.65
C THR A 293 25.87 10.33 19.81
N VAL A 294 26.89 10.04 20.61
CA VAL A 294 27.35 10.91 21.70
C VAL A 294 27.81 12.23 21.10
N SER A 295 27.19 13.32 21.54
CA SER A 295 27.48 14.66 21.05
C SER A 295 28.76 15.20 21.70
N GLU A 296 29.89 15.14 20.99
CA GLU A 296 31.07 15.92 21.34
C GLU A 296 30.89 17.38 20.93
N ASP A 297 30.69 18.27 21.91
CA ASP A 297 30.89 19.71 21.73
C ASP A 297 32.37 20.07 22.03
N PRO A 298 32.96 21.06 21.33
CA PRO A 298 34.41 21.10 21.13
C PRO A 298 35.17 21.71 22.30
N LYS A 299 36.39 21.19 22.54
CA LYS A 299 37.39 21.89 23.36
C LYS A 299 38.48 22.49 22.48
N THR A 300 38.56 23.82 22.50
CA THR A 300 39.56 24.61 21.77
C THR A 300 40.95 24.48 22.38
N GLU A 301 41.96 24.13 21.58
CA GLU A 301 43.34 24.58 21.79
C GLU A 301 43.94 25.07 20.47
N THR A 302 44.71 26.16 20.55
CA THR A 302 45.33 26.86 19.42
C THR A 302 46.85 26.74 19.48
N VAL A 303 47.46 26.14 18.45
CA VAL A 303 48.88 26.32 18.08
C VAL A 303 48.99 26.40 16.55
N SER A 304 50.03 27.05 16.06
CA SER A 304 50.20 27.55 14.68
C SER A 304 51.35 26.92 13.90
N GLU A 305 51.45 27.32 12.62
CA GLU A 305 52.63 27.28 11.71
C GLU A 305 53.01 25.97 10.98
N ASP A 306 52.79 25.99 9.66
CA ASP A 306 53.69 25.64 8.55
C ASP A 306 54.71 24.47 8.66
N SER A 307 54.59 23.49 7.74
CA SER A 307 55.52 23.40 6.58
C SER A 307 55.29 22.22 5.60
N LYS A 308 54.99 22.57 4.34
CA LYS A 308 55.62 22.16 3.07
C LYS A 308 56.03 20.68 2.75
N THR A 309 55.34 20.11 1.73
CA THR A 309 55.83 19.33 0.55
C THR A 309 56.63 18.01 0.62
N GLU A 310 56.04 16.99 -0.03
CA GLU A 310 56.58 16.09 -1.09
C GLU A 310 57.70 15.04 -0.88
N THR A 311 57.37 13.78 -1.24
CA THR A 311 58.24 12.69 -1.78
C THR A 311 59.29 12.09 -0.81
N VAL A 312 59.84 10.87 -0.98
CA VAL A 312 60.11 10.00 -2.16
C VAL A 312 59.75 8.51 -1.87
N SER A 313 59.75 7.67 -2.91
CA SER A 313 59.51 6.21 -2.94
C SER A 313 60.69 5.32 -2.55
N GLU A 314 60.41 4.04 -2.22
CA GLU A 314 61.11 2.75 -2.56
C GLU A 314 60.73 1.71 -1.46
N ASP A 315 60.13 0.53 -1.66
CA ASP A 315 60.17 -0.58 -2.66
C ASP A 315 61.04 -1.78 -2.19
N ALA A 316 60.70 -3.00 -2.64
CA ALA A 316 61.36 -4.31 -2.43
C ALA A 316 61.28 -5.02 -1.04
N LYS A 317 61.38 -6.38 -0.90
CA LYS A 317 60.96 -7.52 -1.75
C LYS A 317 61.14 -8.92 -1.07
N THR A 318 60.06 -9.73 -0.95
CA THR A 318 60.03 -11.25 -0.93
C THR A 318 60.77 -12.10 0.13
N VAL A 319 60.45 -13.42 0.11
CA VAL A 319 61.12 -14.60 0.73
C VAL A 319 60.73 -14.84 2.21
N THR A 320 59.80 -15.73 2.60
CA THR A 320 59.57 -17.19 2.37
C THR A 320 60.64 -18.13 2.93
N VAL A 321 60.27 -18.97 3.91
CA VAL A 321 60.42 -20.46 3.90
C VAL A 321 59.74 -21.02 5.17
N SER A 322 59.19 -22.22 5.06
CA SER A 322 58.55 -22.98 6.16
C SER A 322 59.55 -23.97 6.77
N GLU A 323 59.42 -24.30 8.05
CA GLU A 323 59.79 -25.64 8.56
C GLU A 323 59.10 -25.99 9.90
N ASP A 324 58.83 -27.28 10.04
CA ASP A 324 58.12 -28.07 11.08
C ASP A 324 58.67 -29.52 10.88
N PRO A 325 58.64 -30.52 11.79
CA PRO A 325 57.77 -30.64 12.98
C PRO A 325 58.39 -31.37 14.21
N GLU A 326 57.52 -31.76 15.17
CA GLU A 326 57.66 -32.85 16.17
C GLU A 326 58.68 -32.70 17.35
N THR A 327 58.50 -33.30 18.55
CA THR A 327 57.35 -33.93 19.27
C THR A 327 57.62 -34.04 20.80
N VAL A 328 56.57 -34.39 21.59
CA VAL A 328 56.56 -34.95 22.97
C VAL A 328 57.08 -34.11 24.16
N THR A 329 56.19 -33.71 25.09
CA THR A 329 56.14 -34.19 26.51
C THR A 329 54.96 -33.61 27.29
N VAL A 330 54.63 -34.22 28.44
CA VAL A 330 53.41 -33.95 29.26
C VAL A 330 53.77 -33.31 30.59
N SER A 331 53.05 -32.26 31.01
CA SER A 331 52.98 -31.79 32.40
C SER A 331 51.69 -30.99 32.68
N GLU A 332 50.89 -31.54 33.60
CA GLU A 332 49.97 -30.96 34.60
C GLU A 332 49.44 -29.49 34.50
N ASP A 333 48.13 -29.33 34.76
CA ASP A 333 47.44 -28.05 34.98
C ASP A 333 47.98 -27.25 36.19
N PRO A 334 47.70 -25.93 36.24
CA PRO A 334 46.58 -25.55 37.11
C PRO A 334 45.58 -24.56 36.49
N GLU A 335 44.37 -24.57 37.02
CA GLU A 335 43.23 -23.75 36.62
C GLU A 335 43.51 -22.24 36.67
N THR A 336 43.22 -21.53 35.58
CA THR A 336 42.86 -20.10 35.62
C THR A 336 41.67 -19.85 34.70
N GLU A 337 40.47 -19.77 35.26
CA GLU A 337 39.30 -19.28 34.51
C GLU A 337 39.46 -17.79 34.25
N THR A 338 40.07 -17.44 33.12
CA THR A 338 39.93 -16.10 32.53
C THR A 338 38.51 -15.98 31.97
N VAL A 339 37.56 -15.68 32.84
CA VAL A 339 36.22 -15.24 32.44
C VAL A 339 36.38 -13.93 31.68
N SER A 340 36.38 -14.02 30.35
CA SER A 340 36.25 -12.85 29.49
C SER A 340 34.85 -12.29 29.68
N GLU A 341 34.73 -11.26 30.52
CA GLU A 341 33.55 -10.40 30.56
C GLU A 341 33.44 -9.65 29.22
N GLU A 342 32.86 -10.32 28.22
CA GLU A 342 32.27 -9.64 27.08
C GLU A 342 31.21 -8.69 27.64
N PRO A 343 31.29 -7.37 27.36
CA PRO A 343 30.46 -6.41 28.05
C PRO A 343 28.99 -6.63 27.66
N GLU A 344 28.15 -7.00 28.63
CA GLU A 344 26.70 -6.93 28.47
C GLU A 344 26.30 -5.49 28.18
N ILE A 345 26.17 -5.15 26.90
CA ILE A 345 25.56 -3.91 26.44
C ILE A 345 24.09 -4.02 26.85
N ALA A 346 23.76 -3.47 28.02
CA ALA A 346 22.43 -3.49 28.59
C ALA A 346 21.44 -2.92 27.57
N THR A 347 20.66 -3.80 26.95
CA THR A 347 19.87 -3.47 25.78
C THR A 347 18.75 -2.52 26.21
N GLU A 348 18.64 -1.37 25.54
CA GLU A 348 17.60 -0.39 25.88
C GLU A 348 16.23 -1.09 25.79
N SER A 349 15.38 -0.94 26.80
CA SER A 349 14.09 -1.64 26.76
C SER A 349 13.21 -1.08 25.63
N TRP A 350 12.36 -1.90 25.02
CA TRP A 350 11.41 -1.41 24.00
C TRP A 350 10.55 -0.23 24.51
N GLU A 351 10.25 -0.19 25.81
CA GLU A 351 9.59 0.96 26.44
C GLU A 351 10.47 2.21 26.46
N SER A 352 11.73 2.10 26.88
CA SER A 352 12.71 3.19 26.86
C SER A 352 12.91 3.71 25.44
N PHE A 353 13.11 2.80 24.46
CA PHE A 353 13.26 3.12 23.05
C PHE A 353 12.04 3.86 22.46
N CYS A 354 10.83 3.42 22.82
CA CYS A 354 9.59 4.13 22.48
C CYS A 354 9.54 5.54 23.10
N GLN A 355 9.99 5.71 24.34
CA GLN A 355 9.99 6.99 25.04
C GLN A 355 11.07 7.96 24.54
N SER A 356 12.22 7.45 24.07
CA SER A 356 13.32 8.25 23.51
C SER A 356 13.06 8.69 22.07
N ASN A 357 12.32 7.90 21.27
CA ASN A 357 12.11 8.16 19.83
C ASN A 357 10.73 8.73 19.44
N LEU A 358 9.79 8.90 20.38
CA LEU A 358 8.41 9.34 20.12
C LEU A 358 7.93 10.42 21.09
N SER A 359 6.87 11.15 20.72
CA SER A 359 6.15 11.99 21.70
C SER A 359 5.51 11.13 22.81
N PRO A 360 5.32 11.62 24.05
CA PRO A 360 4.74 10.81 25.14
C PRO A 360 3.37 10.20 24.81
N LEU A 361 2.52 10.92 24.06
CA LEU A 361 1.22 10.40 23.60
C LEU A 361 1.37 9.32 22.53
N SER A 362 2.39 9.44 21.66
CA SER A 362 2.74 8.45 20.64
C SER A 362 3.33 7.19 21.27
N ALA A 363 4.28 7.33 22.21
CA ALA A 363 4.83 6.22 22.99
C ALA A 363 3.72 5.46 23.74
N GLN A 364 2.85 6.16 24.48
CA GLN A 364 1.71 5.54 25.16
C GLN A 364 0.69 4.91 24.20
N ALA A 365 0.62 5.32 22.94
CA ALA A 365 -0.21 4.68 21.92
C ALA A 365 0.43 3.39 21.36
N VAL A 366 1.75 3.41 21.11
CA VAL A 366 2.52 2.23 20.68
C VAL A 366 2.55 1.17 21.77
N LEU A 367 2.92 1.55 23.00
CA LEU A 367 3.13 0.59 24.09
C LEU A 367 1.89 -0.23 24.43
N ARG A 368 0.69 0.39 24.32
CA ARG A 368 -0.60 -0.32 24.46
C ARG A 368 -0.92 -1.29 23.32
N VAL A 369 -0.36 -1.10 22.13
CA VAL A 369 -0.50 -2.08 21.02
C VAL A 369 0.44 -3.26 21.25
N THR A 370 1.69 -2.98 21.62
CA THR A 370 2.74 -3.99 21.80
C THR A 370 2.57 -4.82 23.09
N SER A 371 1.98 -4.26 24.15
CA SER A 371 1.70 -5.02 25.39
C SER A 371 0.61 -6.08 25.21
N ILE A 372 -0.50 -5.73 24.54
CA ILE A 372 -1.65 -6.63 24.34
C ILE A 372 -1.25 -7.87 23.53
N ALA A 373 -0.35 -7.72 22.55
CA ALA A 373 0.14 -8.84 21.77
C ALA A 373 0.98 -9.84 22.59
N ARG A 374 1.73 -9.37 23.60
CA ARG A 374 2.50 -10.24 24.49
C ARG A 374 1.57 -11.07 25.41
N GLU A 375 0.49 -10.48 25.91
CA GLU A 375 -0.52 -11.20 26.71
C GLU A 375 -1.22 -12.30 25.90
N GLY A 376 -1.55 -12.02 24.63
CA GLY A 376 -2.18 -12.96 23.71
C GLY A 376 -1.29 -14.08 23.16
N LEU A 377 0.02 -14.07 23.45
CA LEU A 377 0.99 -15.11 23.05
C LEU A 377 1.39 -16.03 24.23
N VAL A 378 0.90 -15.72 25.44
CA VAL A 378 1.19 -16.43 26.71
C VAL A 378 -0.06 -17.17 27.24
N SER A 379 -1.13 -17.22 26.43
CA SER A 379 -2.42 -17.87 26.71
C SER A 379 -2.72 -18.99 25.72
#